data_AF-A0ABD4Z136-F1
#
_entry.id   AF-A0ABD4Z136-F1
#
_cell.length_a   1.000
_cell.length_b   1.000
_cell.length_c   1.000
_cell.angle_alpha   90.00
_cell.angle_beta   90.00
_cell.angle_gamma   90.00
#
_symmetry.space_group_name_H-M   'P 1'
#
loop_
_entity.id
_entity.type
_entity.pdbx_description
1 polymer ?
#
loop_
_entity_poly.entity_id
_entity_poly.type
_entity_poly.pdbx_seq_one_letter_code
_entity_poly.pdbx_strand_id
1 'polypeptide(L)'
;MPRPSESAPLIGVVPPYMLDRLAQHTDARVSMPAVKTMIIDQQQRSLREMAGQPPRATLAPARQVAPAGAPDRAVHDAGNGTTLPGKLVRAEGARPSGDPAVDEAYAHLGSTYKLFWNVYKRHSIDAHGLPLIGTVHYGEDYENAFWNGAQMVFGDGDGEIFNRFTVAVDIIGHELTHGVIDTEAALLYQGQPGALNESLCDVFGALVKQYSLGQTAREADWLVGQGLFTENVQARALRSMAEPGTAYDDPVLGTDPQPAHMRDYVDTPRDNGGVHINSGIPNRAFYLAATALDGNAWNGAGQVWYDTLCDKRLRHNAAFKDFAGLTLLVAGEKHGADVRRAIDEAWKAVGVLP
;
A
#
# COMPACT_ATOMS: atom_id res chain seq x y z
N MET A 1 -16.62 -7.87 -19.78
CA MET A 1 -16.98 -6.82 -18.81
C MET A 1 -16.13 -7.05 -17.57
N PRO A 2 -15.22 -6.15 -17.16
CA PRO A 2 -14.56 -6.31 -15.89
C PRO A 2 -15.54 -5.98 -14.78
N ARG A 3 -15.68 -6.90 -13.83
CA ARG A 3 -16.45 -6.72 -12.60
C ARG A 3 -15.62 -5.84 -11.67
N PRO A 4 -16.17 -4.75 -11.07
CA PRO A 4 -15.72 -4.34 -9.75
C PRO A 4 -15.94 -5.53 -8.82
N SER A 5 -14.87 -6.00 -8.15
CA SER A 5 -15.02 -7.09 -7.18
C SER A 5 -15.90 -6.62 -6.02
N GLU A 6 -16.84 -7.46 -5.61
CA GLU A 6 -17.59 -7.35 -4.36
C GLU A 6 -16.69 -7.61 -3.12
N SER A 7 -15.36 -7.48 -3.20
CA SER A 7 -14.48 -8.19 -2.25
C SER A 7 -13.20 -7.49 -1.80
N ALA A 8 -13.00 -6.20 -2.06
CA ALA A 8 -11.94 -5.47 -1.36
C ALA A 8 -12.55 -4.86 -0.08
N PRO A 9 -12.28 -5.38 1.13
CA PRO A 9 -12.61 -4.68 2.36
C PRO A 9 -11.98 -3.28 2.33
N LEU A 10 -12.44 -2.36 3.18
CA LEU A 10 -11.61 -1.21 3.51
C LEU A 10 -10.31 -1.75 4.11
N ILE A 11 -9.21 -1.61 3.37
CA ILE A 11 -7.88 -2.00 3.78
C ILE A 11 -7.20 -0.70 4.15
N GLY A 12 -6.76 -0.62 5.39
CA GLY A 12 -5.93 0.49 5.85
C GLY A 12 -4.55 -0.02 6.20
N VAL A 13 -3.58 0.88 6.17
CA VAL A 13 -2.16 0.54 6.31
C VAL A 13 -1.82 -0.11 7.66
N VAL A 14 -2.56 0.22 8.72
CA VAL A 14 -2.38 -0.38 10.04
C VAL A 14 -3.10 -1.73 10.10
N PRO A 15 -2.35 -2.83 10.29
CA PRO A 15 -2.96 -4.16 10.31
C PRO A 15 -3.93 -4.32 11.49
N PRO A 16 -5.06 -5.04 11.32
CA PRO A 16 -6.05 -5.20 12.38
C PRO A 16 -5.49 -5.75 13.70
N TYR A 17 -4.51 -6.65 13.63
CA TYR A 17 -3.91 -7.24 14.83
C TYR A 17 -3.15 -6.22 15.69
N MET A 18 -2.65 -5.14 15.10
CA MET A 18 -1.94 -4.08 15.81
C MET A 18 -2.94 -3.21 16.58
N LEU A 19 -4.02 -2.77 15.92
CA LEU A 19 -5.12 -2.06 16.57
C LEU A 19 -5.77 -2.91 17.67
N ASP A 20 -6.00 -4.21 17.43
CA ASP A 20 -6.54 -5.13 18.44
C ASP A 20 -5.67 -5.17 19.70
N ARG A 21 -4.34 -5.13 19.53
CA ARG A 21 -3.39 -5.14 20.65
C ARG A 21 -3.41 -3.81 21.40
N LEU A 22 -3.36 -2.69 20.68
CA LEU A 22 -3.43 -1.35 21.27
C LEU A 22 -4.74 -1.15 22.04
N ALA A 23 -5.86 -1.60 21.48
CA ALA A 23 -7.17 -1.55 22.11
C ALA A 23 -7.26 -2.34 23.43
N GLN A 24 -6.40 -3.33 23.63
CA GLN A 24 -6.31 -4.13 24.87
C GLN A 24 -5.33 -3.54 25.90
N HIS A 25 -4.65 -2.43 25.58
CA HIS A 25 -3.70 -1.81 26.47
C HIS A 25 -4.39 -1.20 27.71
N THR A 26 -3.75 -1.30 28.88
CA THR A 26 -4.32 -0.84 30.15
C THR A 26 -4.36 0.68 30.28
N ASP A 27 -3.47 1.40 29.59
CA ASP A 27 -3.50 2.87 29.52
C ASP A 27 -4.53 3.31 28.47
N ALA A 28 -5.53 4.07 28.92
CA ALA A 28 -6.60 4.60 28.09
C ALA A 28 -6.10 5.57 27.00
N ARG A 29 -4.96 6.23 27.21
CA ARG A 29 -4.35 7.09 26.19
C ARG A 29 -3.93 6.32 24.95
N VAL A 30 -3.60 5.03 25.10
CA VAL A 30 -3.23 4.12 24.01
C VAL A 30 -4.46 3.36 23.49
N SER A 31 -5.31 2.85 24.38
CA SER A 31 -6.42 1.98 23.95
C SER A 31 -7.60 2.74 23.36
N MET A 32 -7.89 3.96 23.78
CA MET A 32 -9.06 4.70 23.29
C MET A 32 -8.92 5.12 21.80
N PRO A 33 -7.79 5.68 21.33
CA PRO A 33 -7.60 5.95 19.90
C PRO A 33 -7.75 4.71 19.03
N ALA A 34 -7.15 3.58 19.43
CA ALA A 34 -7.27 2.32 18.72
C ALA A 34 -8.71 1.81 18.63
N VAL A 35 -9.46 1.82 19.75
CA VAL A 35 -10.88 1.44 19.76
C VAL A 35 -11.72 2.34 18.86
N LYS A 36 -11.51 3.66 18.91
CA LYS A 36 -12.22 4.61 18.02
C LYS A 36 -11.91 4.31 16.55
N THR A 37 -10.64 4.11 16.23
CA THR A 37 -10.17 3.76 14.88
C THR A 37 -10.84 2.49 14.38
N MET A 38 -10.87 1.42 15.19
CA MET A 38 -11.54 0.16 14.83
C MET A 38 -13.04 0.34 14.57
N ILE A 39 -13.74 1.18 15.35
CA ILE A 39 -15.16 1.47 15.14
C ILE A 39 -15.37 2.21 13.81
N ILE A 40 -14.54 3.22 13.53
CA ILE A 40 -14.59 3.98 12.29
C ILE A 40 -14.31 3.07 11.09
N ASP A 41 -13.28 2.22 11.18
CA ASP A 41 -12.93 1.24 10.13
C ASP A 41 -14.08 0.27 9.86
N GLN A 42 -14.73 -0.22 10.92
CA GLN A 42 -15.88 -1.11 10.77
C GLN A 42 -17.05 -0.41 10.09
N GLN A 43 -17.34 0.85 10.45
CA GLN A 43 -18.39 1.64 9.79
C GLN A 43 -18.09 1.83 8.31
N GLN A 44 -16.85 2.19 7.96
CA GLN A 44 -16.44 2.37 6.57
C GLN A 44 -16.48 1.05 5.78
N ARG A 45 -16.07 -0.08 6.37
CA ARG A 45 -16.24 -1.42 5.77
C ARG A 45 -17.71 -1.71 5.48
N SER A 46 -18.60 -1.50 6.46
CA SER A 46 -20.04 -1.72 6.27
C SER A 46 -20.64 -0.79 5.23
N LEU A 47 -20.24 0.49 5.18
CA LEU A 47 -20.67 1.42 4.14
C LEU A 47 -20.25 0.95 2.75
N ARG A 48 -19.03 0.41 2.61
CA ARG A 48 -18.52 -0.14 1.34
C ARG A 48 -19.29 -1.39 0.91
N GLU A 49 -19.58 -2.31 1.83
CA GLU A 49 -20.40 -3.49 1.57
C GLU A 49 -21.83 -3.11 1.15
N MET A 50 -22.45 -2.17 1.88
CA MET A 50 -23.79 -1.67 1.58
C MET A 50 -23.86 -0.87 0.28
N ALA A 51 -22.79 -0.19 -0.11
CA ALA A 51 -22.70 0.56 -1.36
C ALA A 51 -22.66 -0.34 -2.62
N GLY A 52 -22.56 -1.67 -2.47
CA GLY A 52 -22.76 -2.71 -3.48
C GLY A 52 -22.50 -2.29 -4.93
N GLN A 53 -21.26 -2.48 -5.42
CA GLN A 53 -20.68 -1.88 -6.64
C GLN A 53 -20.94 -0.37 -6.73
N PRO A 54 -19.89 0.48 -6.83
CA PRO A 54 -20.14 1.90 -7.05
C PRO A 54 -21.06 2.02 -8.28
N PRO A 55 -22.26 2.65 -8.15
CA PRO A 55 -23.00 3.03 -9.33
C PRO A 55 -21.99 3.82 -10.16
N ARG A 56 -21.75 3.37 -11.40
CA ARG A 56 -20.92 4.04 -12.40
C ARG A 56 -20.98 5.52 -12.09
N ALA A 57 -19.88 6.08 -11.57
CA ALA A 57 -19.89 7.44 -11.00
C ALA A 57 -20.77 8.28 -11.90
N THR A 58 -21.95 8.69 -11.40
CA THR A 58 -22.87 9.48 -12.20
C THR A 58 -22.05 10.66 -12.63
N LEU A 59 -21.70 10.68 -13.92
CA LEU A 59 -20.72 11.59 -14.48
C LEU A 59 -21.15 12.98 -14.04
N ALA A 60 -20.45 13.53 -13.04
CA ALA A 60 -20.36 14.96 -12.90
C ALA A 60 -20.02 15.48 -14.31
N PRO A 61 -20.65 16.59 -14.77
CA PRO A 61 -20.50 17.07 -16.14
C PRO A 61 -19.03 16.98 -16.52
N ALA A 62 -18.75 16.20 -17.57
CA ALA A 62 -17.43 15.61 -17.86
C ALA A 62 -16.29 16.53 -17.40
N ARG A 63 -15.79 16.29 -16.18
CA ARG A 63 -14.56 16.93 -15.72
C ARG A 63 -13.52 16.51 -16.75
N GLN A 64 -12.91 17.49 -17.43
CA GLN A 64 -11.88 17.19 -18.41
C GLN A 64 -10.82 16.36 -17.69
N VAL A 65 -10.72 15.08 -18.09
CA VAL A 65 -9.66 14.20 -17.62
C VAL A 65 -8.34 14.89 -17.94
N ALA A 66 -7.45 14.96 -16.95
CA ALA A 66 -6.15 15.57 -17.17
C ALA A 66 -5.43 14.86 -18.33
N PRO A 67 -4.65 15.59 -19.15
CA PRO A 67 -3.90 14.97 -20.21
C PRO A 67 -2.88 13.98 -19.62
N ALA A 68 -2.62 12.89 -20.37
CA ALA A 68 -1.68 11.87 -19.93
C ALA A 68 -0.31 12.48 -19.61
N GLY A 69 0.18 12.22 -18.40
CA GLY A 69 1.41 12.80 -17.87
C GLY A 69 1.26 14.06 -17.02
N ALA A 70 0.03 14.56 -16.86
CA ALA A 70 -0.31 15.55 -15.86
C ALA A 70 -1.27 14.96 -14.82
N PRO A 71 -0.94 14.98 -13.52
CA PRO A 71 -1.88 14.56 -12.47
C PRO A 71 -2.98 15.62 -12.27
N ASP A 72 -4.16 15.18 -11.84
CA ASP A 72 -5.22 16.04 -11.27
C ASP A 72 -5.37 15.71 -9.79
N ARG A 73 -4.70 16.48 -8.91
CA ARG A 73 -4.76 16.26 -7.46
C ARG A 73 -5.72 17.24 -6.78
N ALA A 74 -6.40 16.76 -5.75
CA ALA A 74 -7.21 17.58 -4.87
C ALA A 74 -7.11 17.08 -3.43
N VAL A 75 -6.52 17.89 -2.55
CA VAL A 75 -6.46 17.60 -1.11
C VAL A 75 -7.54 18.39 -0.37
N HIS A 76 -8.29 17.67 0.44
CA HIS A 76 -9.37 18.16 1.27
C HIS A 76 -9.05 17.98 2.75
N ASP A 77 -9.76 18.71 3.59
CA ASP A 77 -9.65 18.72 5.04
C ASP A 77 -11.02 18.34 5.63
N ALA A 78 -11.06 17.26 6.44
CA ALA A 78 -12.27 16.81 7.11
C ALA A 78 -12.57 17.57 8.40
N GLY A 79 -11.65 18.42 8.88
CA GLY A 79 -11.81 19.23 10.09
C GLY A 79 -12.02 18.39 11.34
N ASN A 80 -11.31 17.28 11.46
CA ASN A 80 -11.45 16.25 12.50
C ASN A 80 -12.83 15.55 12.55
N GLY A 81 -13.67 15.80 11.54
CA GLY A 81 -14.87 15.02 11.29
C GLY A 81 -14.60 13.77 10.45
N THR A 82 -15.64 12.96 10.25
CA THR A 82 -15.59 11.74 9.41
C THR A 82 -16.36 11.88 8.08
N THR A 83 -16.77 13.11 7.74
CA THR A 83 -17.48 13.40 6.48
C THR A 83 -16.48 13.58 5.34
N LEU A 84 -16.63 12.79 4.27
CA LEU A 84 -15.77 12.84 3.08
C LEU A 84 -16.47 13.56 1.90
N PRO A 85 -15.71 14.23 1.01
CA PRO A 85 -14.26 14.46 1.07
C PRO A 85 -13.86 15.59 2.05
N GLY A 86 -14.82 16.36 2.58
CA GLY A 86 -14.53 17.54 3.40
C GLY A 86 -14.34 18.82 2.56
N LYS A 87 -13.64 19.82 3.12
CA LYS A 87 -13.40 21.11 2.47
C LYS A 87 -12.17 21.02 1.57
N LEU A 88 -12.27 21.42 0.30
CA LEU A 88 -11.11 21.54 -0.58
C LEU A 88 -10.13 22.60 -0.05
N VAL A 89 -8.89 22.19 0.24
CA VAL A 89 -7.84 23.07 0.79
C VAL A 89 -6.65 23.24 -0.17
N ARG A 90 -6.43 22.28 -1.08
CA ARG A 90 -5.38 22.41 -2.11
C ARG A 90 -5.76 21.69 -3.40
N ALA A 91 -5.95 22.46 -4.47
CA ALA A 91 -6.19 21.94 -5.82
C ALA A 91 -4.90 21.79 -6.63
N GLU A 92 -4.97 21.13 -7.78
CA GLU A 92 -3.83 21.00 -8.71
C GLU A 92 -3.24 22.37 -9.07
N GLY A 93 -1.92 22.49 -8.97
CA GLY A 93 -1.19 23.74 -9.25
C GLY A 93 -1.27 24.80 -8.15
N ALA A 94 -2.04 24.59 -7.09
CA ALA A 94 -2.10 25.52 -5.96
C ALA A 94 -0.80 25.50 -5.13
N ARG A 95 -0.46 26.67 -4.56
CA ARG A 95 0.69 26.83 -3.67
C ARG A 95 0.53 25.97 -2.40
N PRO A 96 1.64 25.65 -1.70
CA PRO A 96 1.59 25.02 -0.39
C PRO A 96 0.63 25.73 0.56
N SER A 97 -0.13 24.97 1.34
CA SER A 97 -1.10 25.52 2.30
C SER A 97 -0.42 26.01 3.58
N GLY A 98 0.78 25.48 3.89
CA GLY A 98 1.45 25.68 5.17
C GLY A 98 1.04 24.66 6.24
N ASP A 99 0.07 23.80 5.93
CA ASP A 99 -0.29 22.64 6.74
C ASP A 99 0.56 21.43 6.29
N PRO A 100 1.36 20.83 7.18
CA PRO A 100 2.21 19.69 6.84
C PRO A 100 1.45 18.50 6.26
N ALA A 101 0.29 18.14 6.81
CA ALA A 101 -0.47 16.98 6.34
C ALA A 101 -1.00 17.21 4.92
N VAL A 102 -1.54 18.40 4.66
CA VAL A 102 -2.01 18.80 3.32
C VAL A 102 -0.85 18.83 2.32
N ASP A 103 0.29 19.38 2.71
CA ASP A 103 1.45 19.55 1.84
C ASP A 103 2.12 18.21 1.51
N GLU A 104 2.25 17.32 2.49
CA GLU A 104 2.73 15.95 2.33
C GLU A 104 1.80 15.13 1.45
N ALA A 105 0.49 15.09 1.76
CA ALA A 105 -0.49 14.36 0.96
C ALA A 105 -0.45 14.80 -0.51
N TYR A 106 -0.43 16.11 -0.77
CA TYR A 106 -0.36 16.65 -2.14
C TYR A 106 0.93 16.25 -2.86
N ALA A 107 2.07 16.30 -2.17
CA ALA A 107 3.37 15.92 -2.71
C ALA A 107 3.43 14.42 -3.02
N HIS A 108 3.01 13.59 -2.08
CA HIS A 108 3.12 12.13 -2.14
C HIS A 108 2.14 11.51 -3.14
N LEU A 109 0.90 12.01 -3.26
CA LEU A 109 0.01 11.68 -4.39
C LEU A 109 0.70 11.95 -5.74
N GLY A 110 1.42 13.07 -5.84
CA GLY A 110 2.20 13.43 -7.03
C GLY A 110 3.39 12.51 -7.28
N SER A 111 4.12 12.10 -6.24
CA SER A 111 5.23 11.15 -6.33
C SER A 111 4.75 9.79 -6.85
N THR A 112 3.63 9.28 -6.33
CA THR A 112 3.03 8.03 -6.80
C THR A 112 2.66 8.12 -8.28
N TYR A 113 1.96 9.18 -8.70
CA TYR A 113 1.64 9.38 -10.11
C TYR A 113 2.89 9.40 -10.99
N LYS A 114 3.95 10.11 -10.56
CA LYS A 114 5.19 10.25 -11.33
C LYS A 114 5.85 8.90 -11.58
N LEU A 115 5.94 8.00 -10.60
CA LEU A 115 6.50 6.66 -10.81
C LEU A 115 5.68 5.92 -11.88
N PHE A 116 4.38 5.76 -11.64
CA PHE A 116 3.49 5.00 -12.51
C PHE A 116 3.45 5.55 -13.94
N TRP A 117 3.47 6.87 -14.11
CA TRP A 117 3.51 7.49 -15.42
C TRP A 117 4.89 7.38 -16.07
N ASN A 118 5.96 7.82 -15.40
CA ASN A 118 7.27 7.94 -16.04
C ASN A 118 7.89 6.59 -16.35
N VAL A 119 7.74 5.61 -15.45
CA VAL A 119 8.32 4.27 -15.59
C VAL A 119 7.36 3.35 -16.32
N TYR A 120 6.12 3.22 -15.82
CA TYR A 120 5.17 2.20 -16.30
C TYR A 120 4.19 2.69 -17.37
N LYS A 121 4.26 3.98 -17.76
CA LYS A 121 3.36 4.62 -18.74
C LYS A 121 1.87 4.44 -18.38
N ARG A 122 1.58 4.30 -17.09
CA ARG A 122 0.23 4.16 -16.56
C ARG A 122 -0.36 5.52 -16.25
N HIS A 123 -1.49 5.86 -16.88
CA HIS A 123 -2.15 7.13 -16.65
C HIS A 123 -3.04 7.08 -15.39
N SER A 124 -2.46 7.41 -14.23
CA SER A 124 -3.11 7.32 -12.91
C SER A 124 -3.49 5.88 -12.49
N ILE A 125 -4.27 5.75 -11.42
CA ILE A 125 -4.61 4.48 -10.77
C ILE A 125 -5.38 3.55 -11.70
N ASP A 126 -6.31 4.08 -12.49
CA ASP A 126 -7.19 3.32 -13.38
C ASP A 126 -6.67 3.20 -14.82
N ALA A 127 -5.47 3.71 -15.11
CA ALA A 127 -4.91 3.88 -16.46
C ALA A 127 -5.71 4.84 -17.39
N HIS A 128 -6.68 5.59 -16.86
CA HIS A 128 -7.53 6.53 -17.60
C HIS A 128 -7.54 7.93 -17.01
N GLY A 129 -6.60 8.25 -16.11
CA GLY A 129 -6.45 9.59 -15.55
C GLY A 129 -7.38 9.90 -14.38
N LEU A 130 -7.75 8.89 -13.59
CA LEU A 130 -8.49 9.08 -12.33
C LEU A 130 -7.87 10.23 -11.50
N PRO A 131 -8.66 11.24 -11.09
CA PRO A 131 -8.17 12.27 -10.18
C PRO A 131 -7.69 11.66 -8.85
N LEU A 132 -6.58 12.19 -8.35
CA LEU A 132 -5.98 11.77 -7.08
C LEU A 132 -6.50 12.67 -5.96
N ILE A 133 -7.55 12.18 -5.30
CA ILE A 133 -8.19 12.89 -4.19
C ILE A 133 -7.64 12.34 -2.88
N GLY A 134 -7.28 13.24 -1.96
CA GLY A 134 -6.90 12.90 -0.59
C GLY A 134 -7.66 13.75 0.42
N THR A 135 -8.03 13.19 1.56
CA THR A 135 -8.63 13.89 2.69
C THR A 135 -7.76 13.70 3.93
N VAL A 136 -7.29 14.81 4.50
CA VAL A 136 -6.50 14.84 5.75
C VAL A 136 -7.38 15.24 6.94
N HIS A 137 -6.81 15.13 8.15
CA HIS A 137 -7.48 15.43 9.42
C HIS A 137 -8.80 14.66 9.58
N TYR A 138 -8.79 13.39 9.17
CA TYR A 138 -9.96 12.53 9.26
C TYR A 138 -10.11 11.97 10.67
N GLY A 139 -11.23 12.29 11.32
CA GLY A 139 -11.48 11.92 12.71
C GLY A 139 -10.55 12.63 13.72
N GLU A 140 -10.71 12.26 14.98
CA GLU A 140 -9.84 12.68 16.09
C GLU A 140 -8.97 11.49 16.50
N ASP A 141 -7.65 11.70 16.55
CA ASP A 141 -6.64 10.67 16.88
C ASP A 141 -6.82 9.39 16.07
N TYR A 142 -7.19 9.51 14.80
CA TYR A 142 -7.44 8.36 13.95
C TYR A 142 -6.12 7.70 13.55
N GLU A 143 -5.95 6.44 13.93
CA GLU A 143 -4.72 5.67 13.80
C GLU A 143 -4.69 4.85 12.51
N ASN A 144 -5.13 5.42 11.40
CA ASN A 144 -5.06 4.72 10.12
C ASN A 144 -5.02 5.66 8.90
N ALA A 145 -4.70 5.09 7.76
CA ALA A 145 -4.95 5.66 6.44
C ALA A 145 -5.41 4.56 5.49
N PHE A 146 -6.27 4.90 4.53
CA PHE A 146 -6.86 3.90 3.63
C PHE A 146 -7.26 4.49 2.27
N TRP A 147 -7.27 3.64 1.25
CA TRP A 147 -7.97 3.87 -0.01
C TRP A 147 -9.40 3.31 0.03
N ASN A 148 -10.41 4.17 -0.18
CA ASN A 148 -11.82 3.76 -0.11
C ASN A 148 -12.46 3.36 -1.45
N GLY A 149 -11.66 3.26 -2.52
CA GLY A 149 -12.17 3.02 -3.88
C GLY A 149 -12.34 4.29 -4.71
N ALA A 150 -12.35 5.48 -4.09
CA ALA A 150 -12.50 6.76 -4.78
C ALA A 150 -11.48 7.82 -4.35
N GLN A 151 -11.03 7.80 -3.09
CA GLN A 151 -10.06 8.75 -2.55
C GLN A 151 -9.23 8.13 -1.42
N MET A 152 -8.09 8.76 -1.17
CA MET A 152 -7.26 8.52 0.01
C MET A 152 -7.81 9.24 1.23
N VAL A 153 -7.74 8.62 2.40
CA VAL A 153 -8.13 9.22 3.68
C VAL A 153 -7.00 9.02 4.69
N PHE A 154 -6.65 10.09 5.42
CA PHE A 154 -5.53 10.12 6.35
C PHE A 154 -5.94 10.60 7.72
N GLY A 155 -5.62 9.79 8.74
CA GLY A 155 -5.63 10.22 10.13
C GLY A 155 -4.38 10.98 10.54
N ASP A 156 -4.50 11.71 11.64
CA ASP A 156 -3.39 12.48 12.23
C ASP A 156 -2.56 11.65 13.22
N GLY A 157 -3.00 10.42 13.54
CA GLY A 157 -2.41 9.64 14.64
C GLY A 157 -2.74 10.25 16.01
N ASP A 158 -2.36 9.54 17.07
CA ASP A 158 -2.58 9.93 18.45
C ASP A 158 -1.42 10.77 19.03
N GLY A 159 -0.29 10.87 18.32
CA GLY A 159 0.91 11.56 18.77
C GLY A 159 1.66 10.85 19.91
N GLU A 160 1.17 9.71 20.40
CA GLU A 160 1.83 8.87 21.39
C GLU A 160 2.41 7.62 20.72
N ILE A 161 1.64 6.90 19.90
CA ILE A 161 2.08 5.73 19.13
C ILE A 161 2.38 6.10 17.68
N PHE A 162 1.44 6.80 17.03
CA PHE A 162 1.51 7.14 15.62
C PHE A 162 1.62 8.65 15.41
N ASN A 163 2.51 9.04 14.51
CA ASN A 163 2.50 10.34 13.84
C ASN A 163 1.39 10.37 12.77
N ARG A 164 1.19 11.54 12.15
CA ARG A 164 0.28 11.70 11.00
C ARG A 164 0.59 10.74 9.87
N PHE A 165 -0.45 10.16 9.27
CA PHE A 165 -0.32 9.11 8.27
C PHE A 165 0.11 9.60 6.88
N THR A 166 0.31 10.91 6.72
CA THR A 166 0.88 11.53 5.53
C THR A 166 2.41 11.56 5.53
N VAL A 167 3.06 11.29 6.67
CA VAL A 167 4.51 11.48 6.86
C VAL A 167 5.38 10.59 5.96
N ALA A 168 4.85 9.43 5.56
CA ALA A 168 5.57 8.41 4.81
C ALA A 168 4.97 8.25 3.40
N VAL A 169 5.76 8.61 2.38
CA VAL A 169 5.36 8.55 0.97
C VAL A 169 5.00 7.13 0.51
N ASP A 170 5.67 6.13 1.06
CA ASP A 170 5.45 4.71 0.78
C ASP A 170 4.11 4.20 1.31
N ILE A 171 3.55 4.78 2.37
CA ILE A 171 2.17 4.50 2.81
C ILE A 171 1.19 4.95 1.73
N ILE A 172 1.36 6.16 1.19
CA ILE A 172 0.47 6.68 0.14
C ILE A 172 0.64 5.89 -1.17
N GLY A 173 1.87 5.50 -1.49
CA GLY A 173 2.16 4.60 -2.61
C GLY A 173 1.51 3.23 -2.45
N HIS A 174 1.56 2.65 -1.25
CA HIS A 174 0.93 1.37 -0.89
C HIS A 174 -0.59 1.44 -1.09
N GLU A 175 -1.25 2.40 -0.47
CA GLU A 175 -2.71 2.50 -0.50
C GLU A 175 -3.27 2.75 -1.91
N LEU A 176 -2.62 3.62 -2.68
CA LEU A 176 -3.01 3.85 -4.08
C LEU A 176 -2.77 2.62 -4.97
N THR A 177 -1.81 1.76 -4.61
CA THR A 177 -1.52 0.54 -5.36
C THR A 177 -2.64 -0.50 -5.22
N HIS A 178 -3.40 -0.53 -4.11
CA HIS A 178 -4.62 -1.34 -4.05
C HIS A 178 -5.58 -1.00 -5.19
N GLY A 179 -5.76 0.29 -5.49
CA GLY A 179 -6.57 0.72 -6.62
C GLY A 179 -6.02 0.26 -7.98
N VAL A 180 -4.69 0.19 -8.14
CA VAL A 180 -4.07 -0.36 -9.37
C VAL A 180 -4.40 -1.85 -9.48
N ILE A 181 -4.23 -2.61 -8.40
CA ILE A 181 -4.51 -4.06 -8.37
C ILE A 181 -5.99 -4.33 -8.69
N ASP A 182 -6.91 -3.53 -8.13
CA ASP A 182 -8.35 -3.65 -8.36
C ASP A 182 -8.74 -3.50 -9.84
N THR A 183 -8.00 -2.68 -10.60
CA THR A 183 -8.24 -2.49 -12.04
C THR A 183 -7.53 -3.51 -12.93
N GLU A 184 -6.61 -4.31 -12.38
CA GLU A 184 -5.82 -5.29 -13.13
C GLU A 184 -6.21 -6.74 -12.77
N ALA A 185 -5.47 -7.37 -11.85
CA ALA A 185 -5.65 -8.77 -11.49
C ALA A 185 -6.78 -9.00 -10.47
N ALA A 186 -7.19 -7.94 -9.76
CA ALA A 186 -8.20 -7.96 -8.71
C ALA A 186 -8.00 -9.13 -7.73
N LEU A 187 -6.78 -9.23 -7.17
CA LEU A 187 -6.40 -10.32 -6.27
C LEU A 187 -7.32 -10.37 -5.06
N LEU A 188 -7.88 -11.56 -4.79
CA LEU A 188 -8.73 -11.81 -3.65
C LEU A 188 -8.00 -11.42 -2.36
N TYR A 189 -8.66 -10.66 -1.49
CA TYR A 189 -8.05 -10.22 -0.23
C TYR A 189 -8.20 -11.28 0.88
N GLN A 190 -7.65 -12.47 0.62
CA GLN A 190 -7.68 -13.61 1.53
C GLN A 190 -6.45 -14.51 1.30
N GLY A 191 -5.81 -14.99 2.37
CA GLY A 191 -4.72 -15.97 2.32
C GLY A 191 -3.56 -15.51 1.43
N GLN A 192 -2.96 -16.42 0.65
CA GLN A 192 -1.86 -16.09 -0.26
C GLN A 192 -2.19 -15.04 -1.33
N PRO A 193 -3.37 -15.08 -2.01
CA PRO A 193 -3.75 -13.99 -2.91
C PRO A 193 -3.79 -12.62 -2.22
N GLY A 194 -4.26 -12.56 -0.97
CA GLY A 194 -4.29 -11.32 -0.19
C GLY A 194 -2.90 -10.88 0.26
N ALA A 195 -2.05 -11.82 0.67
CA ALA A 195 -0.64 -11.53 0.99
C ALA A 195 0.16 -11.08 -0.25
N LEU A 196 -0.17 -11.54 -1.45
CA LEU A 196 0.36 -11.00 -2.70
C LEU A 196 -0.15 -9.59 -2.98
N ASN A 197 -1.43 -9.31 -2.70
CA ASN A 197 -2.01 -7.97 -2.82
C ASN A 197 -1.24 -6.98 -1.93
N GLU A 198 -1.11 -7.28 -0.63
CA GLU A 198 -0.31 -6.51 0.33
C GLU A 198 1.14 -6.35 -0.11
N SER A 199 1.77 -7.43 -0.57
CA SER A 199 3.16 -7.38 -1.01
C SER A 199 3.36 -6.51 -2.25
N LEU A 200 2.44 -6.55 -3.22
CA LEU A 200 2.49 -5.65 -4.37
C LEU A 200 2.36 -4.19 -3.94
N CYS A 201 1.49 -3.90 -2.97
CA CYS A 201 1.36 -2.57 -2.39
C CYS A 201 2.65 -2.11 -1.70
N ASP A 202 3.28 -2.95 -0.87
CA ASP A 202 4.57 -2.67 -0.25
C ASP A 202 5.68 -2.46 -1.31
N VAL A 203 5.74 -3.31 -2.34
CA VAL A 203 6.67 -3.18 -3.47
C VAL A 203 6.53 -1.82 -4.14
N PHE A 204 5.33 -1.47 -4.61
CA PHE A 204 5.15 -0.22 -5.34
C PHE A 204 5.27 1.00 -4.41
N GLY A 205 4.88 0.91 -3.13
CA GLY A 205 5.14 1.92 -2.12
C GLY A 205 6.64 2.21 -1.94
N ALA A 206 7.44 1.15 -1.75
CA ALA A 206 8.90 1.27 -1.66
C ALA A 206 9.51 1.84 -2.94
N LEU A 207 9.03 1.42 -4.12
CA LEU A 207 9.48 1.96 -5.40
C LEU A 207 9.14 3.45 -5.57
N VAL A 208 7.98 3.91 -5.08
CA VAL A 208 7.64 5.34 -5.08
C VAL A 208 8.62 6.12 -4.22
N LYS A 209 8.90 5.64 -3.00
CA LYS A 209 9.88 6.26 -2.10
C LYS A 209 11.25 6.35 -2.77
N GLN A 210 11.77 5.23 -3.26
CA GLN A 210 13.07 5.16 -3.92
C GLN A 210 13.13 6.09 -5.14
N TYR A 211 12.09 6.10 -5.99
CA TYR A 211 12.03 6.97 -7.17
C TYR A 211 12.01 8.46 -6.80
N SER A 212 11.27 8.82 -5.74
CA SER A 212 11.18 10.20 -5.27
C SER A 212 12.50 10.71 -4.67
N LEU A 213 13.28 9.82 -4.06
CA LEU A 213 14.58 10.12 -3.44
C LEU A 213 15.77 9.88 -4.38
N GLY A 214 15.54 9.28 -5.56
CA GLY A 214 16.60 8.93 -6.50
C GLY A 214 17.53 7.82 -6.00
N GLN A 215 17.01 6.88 -5.20
CA GLN A 215 17.78 5.80 -4.58
C GLN A 215 17.89 4.57 -5.48
N THR A 216 19.05 3.95 -5.48
CA THR A 216 19.22 2.58 -5.98
C THR A 216 18.72 1.54 -4.96
N ALA A 217 18.58 0.28 -5.41
CA ALA A 217 18.18 -0.84 -4.57
C ALA A 217 19.09 -1.04 -3.34
N ARG A 218 20.39 -0.71 -3.45
CA ARG A 218 21.35 -0.84 -2.34
C ARG A 218 21.30 0.33 -1.34
N GLU A 219 20.80 1.49 -1.76
CA GLU A 219 20.70 2.68 -0.91
C GLU A 219 19.35 2.76 -0.18
N ALA A 220 18.34 2.08 -0.72
CA ALA A 220 17.01 2.05 -0.15
C ALA A 220 16.98 1.37 1.23
N ASP A 221 16.16 1.90 2.14
CA ASP A 221 15.98 1.33 3.48
C ASP A 221 15.14 0.03 3.50
N TRP A 222 14.28 -0.17 2.50
CA TRP A 222 13.35 -1.30 2.39
C TRP A 222 12.39 -1.43 3.59
N LEU A 223 12.07 -0.30 4.22
CA LEU A 223 11.14 -0.19 5.33
C LEU A 223 9.81 0.41 4.86
N VAL A 224 8.70 -0.15 5.33
CA VAL A 224 7.35 0.35 5.03
C VAL A 224 6.79 1.12 6.22
N GLY A 225 6.49 2.40 6.04
CA GLY A 225 6.01 3.29 7.10
C GLY A 225 7.13 3.82 8.01
N GLN A 226 8.34 4.01 7.47
CA GLN A 226 9.42 4.63 8.24
C GLN A 226 9.04 6.05 8.66
N GLY A 227 9.17 6.36 9.96
CA GLY A 227 8.79 7.66 10.53
C GLY A 227 7.31 7.77 10.92
N LEU A 228 6.50 6.73 10.67
CA LEU A 228 5.11 6.69 11.12
C LEU A 228 5.02 6.59 12.64
N PHE A 229 5.88 5.80 13.28
CA PHE A 229 5.90 5.69 14.73
C PHE A 229 6.59 6.90 15.38
N THR A 230 6.10 7.29 16.56
CA THR A 230 6.75 8.34 17.38
C THR A 230 8.06 7.83 17.98
N GLU A 231 8.83 8.74 18.57
CA GLU A 231 10.07 8.38 19.29
C GLU A 231 9.84 7.54 20.57
N ASN A 232 8.58 7.43 21.03
CA ASN A 232 8.22 6.66 22.23
C ASN A 232 8.11 5.15 21.95
N VAL A 233 8.12 4.75 20.68
CA VAL A 233 7.88 3.39 20.24
C VAL A 233 9.19 2.78 19.71
N GLN A 234 9.50 1.56 20.15
CA GLN A 234 10.67 0.80 19.69
C GLN A 234 10.40 0.12 18.34
N ALA A 235 10.17 0.92 17.32
CA ALA A 235 9.86 0.48 15.96
C ALA A 235 10.65 1.29 14.91
N ARG A 236 11.19 0.60 13.90
CA ARG A 236 11.81 1.24 12.73
C ARG A 236 10.76 1.66 11.71
N ALA A 237 9.70 0.86 11.58
CA ALA A 237 8.68 0.91 10.54
C ALA A 237 7.57 -0.12 10.84
N LEU A 238 6.49 -0.13 10.07
CA LEU A 238 5.45 -1.17 10.16
C LEU A 238 5.97 -2.53 9.72
N ARG A 239 6.80 -2.56 8.66
CA ARG A 239 7.33 -3.79 8.05
C ARG A 239 8.74 -3.55 7.50
N SER A 240 9.50 -4.62 7.38
CA SER A 240 10.80 -4.65 6.69
C SER A 240 10.70 -5.62 5.52
N MET A 241 10.86 -5.13 4.29
CA MET A 241 10.85 -6.00 3.12
C MET A 241 12.14 -6.83 3.02
N ALA A 242 13.26 -6.30 3.49
CA ALA A 242 14.54 -6.99 3.47
C ALA A 242 14.64 -8.07 4.56
N GLU A 243 14.12 -7.76 5.75
CA GLU A 243 14.22 -8.58 6.95
C GLU A 243 12.85 -8.70 7.65
N PRO A 244 11.85 -9.39 7.05
CA PRO A 244 10.54 -9.54 7.69
C PRO A 244 10.65 -10.17 9.08
N GLY A 245 9.89 -9.64 10.04
CA GLY A 245 9.94 -10.06 11.45
C GLY A 245 10.90 -9.23 12.32
N THR A 246 11.43 -8.12 11.80
CA THR A 246 12.43 -7.28 12.50
C THR A 246 12.09 -5.79 12.52
N ALA A 247 10.92 -5.39 12.01
CA ALA A 247 10.56 -3.98 11.88
C ALA A 247 10.32 -3.31 13.24
N TYR A 248 9.82 -4.06 14.21
CA TYR A 248 9.56 -3.60 15.57
C TYR A 248 9.63 -4.74 16.59
N ASP A 249 10.05 -4.39 17.80
CA ASP A 249 9.99 -5.23 18.99
C ASP A 249 9.80 -4.30 20.20
N ASP A 250 8.53 -4.03 20.52
CA ASP A 250 8.13 -2.98 21.44
C ASP A 250 7.15 -3.52 22.49
N PRO A 251 7.21 -3.08 23.76
CA PRO A 251 6.29 -3.56 24.79
C PRO A 251 4.81 -3.31 24.47
N VAL A 252 4.50 -2.18 23.83
CA VAL A 252 3.14 -1.74 23.48
C VAL A 252 2.69 -2.42 22.19
N LEU A 253 3.48 -2.37 21.12
CA LEU A 253 3.12 -2.98 19.82
C LEU A 253 3.32 -4.49 19.73
N GLY A 254 4.14 -5.07 20.61
CA GLY A 254 4.60 -6.45 20.50
C GLY A 254 5.77 -6.56 19.51
N THR A 255 5.91 -7.74 18.91
CA THR A 255 7.00 -8.05 17.97
C THR A 255 6.42 -8.26 16.58
N ASP A 256 7.15 -7.83 15.55
CA ASP A 256 6.81 -8.02 14.14
C ASP A 256 6.57 -9.53 13.83
N PRO A 257 5.35 -9.92 13.43
CA PRO A 257 4.99 -11.33 13.26
C PRO A 257 5.35 -11.90 11.88
N GLN A 258 5.91 -11.11 10.97
CA GLN A 258 6.06 -11.53 9.57
C GLN A 258 7.11 -12.64 9.39
N PRO A 259 6.77 -13.78 8.75
CA PRO A 259 7.76 -14.76 8.35
C PRO A 259 8.57 -14.28 7.14
N ALA A 260 9.87 -14.62 7.13
CA ALA A 260 10.78 -14.33 6.04
C ALA A 260 10.93 -15.48 5.02
N HIS A 261 10.25 -16.62 5.23
CA HIS A 261 10.38 -17.83 4.42
C HIS A 261 9.12 -18.70 4.48
N MET A 262 8.78 -19.39 3.39
CA MET A 262 7.56 -20.21 3.24
C MET A 262 7.43 -21.36 4.25
N ARG A 263 8.55 -21.84 4.78
CA ARG A 263 8.61 -22.86 5.85
C ARG A 263 7.93 -22.39 7.15
N ASP A 264 7.93 -21.08 7.39
CA ASP A 264 7.41 -20.42 8.59
C ASP A 264 6.07 -19.73 8.30
N TYR A 265 5.43 -20.07 7.15
CA TYR A 265 4.14 -19.52 6.77
C TYR A 265 3.11 -19.71 7.90
N VAL A 266 2.40 -18.65 8.22
CA VAL A 266 1.42 -18.63 9.30
C VAL A 266 0.04 -18.96 8.74
N ASP A 267 -0.46 -20.15 9.06
CA ASP A 267 -1.84 -20.54 8.78
C ASP A 267 -2.76 -20.06 9.92
N THR A 268 -3.62 -19.07 9.63
CA THR A 268 -4.46 -18.40 10.62
C THR A 268 -5.77 -17.94 9.99
N PRO A 269 -6.90 -17.97 10.71
CA PRO A 269 -8.15 -17.37 10.23
C PRO A 269 -8.19 -15.84 10.45
N ARG A 270 -7.30 -15.29 11.28
CA ARG A 270 -7.22 -13.85 11.53
C ARG A 270 -6.61 -13.13 10.33
N ASP A 271 -6.77 -11.82 10.28
CA ASP A 271 -6.12 -10.99 9.27
C ASP A 271 -6.38 -11.50 7.84
N ASN A 272 -7.63 -11.88 7.56
CA ASN A 272 -8.06 -12.47 6.29
C ASN A 272 -7.20 -13.66 5.82
N GLY A 273 -6.71 -14.51 6.72
CA GLY A 273 -5.76 -15.56 6.32
C GLY A 273 -4.29 -15.15 6.44
N GLY A 274 -3.98 -14.15 7.26
CA GLY A 274 -2.63 -13.62 7.46
C GLY A 274 -2.12 -12.84 6.25
N VAL A 275 -2.92 -11.95 5.66
CA VAL A 275 -2.53 -11.17 4.47
C VAL A 275 -1.39 -10.20 4.77
N HIS A 276 -1.44 -9.48 5.89
CA HIS A 276 -0.35 -8.58 6.32
C HIS A 276 0.79 -9.37 6.95
N ILE A 277 0.49 -10.52 7.58
CA ILE A 277 1.51 -11.37 8.21
C ILE A 277 2.38 -12.02 7.13
N ASN A 278 1.78 -12.75 6.20
CA ASN A 278 2.52 -13.57 5.23
C ASN A 278 3.05 -12.78 4.03
N SER A 279 2.75 -11.48 3.89
CA SER A 279 3.29 -10.62 2.81
C SER A 279 4.81 -10.43 2.91
N GLY A 280 5.42 -10.66 4.08
CA GLY A 280 6.87 -10.67 4.27
C GLY A 280 7.62 -11.63 3.33
N ILE A 281 7.03 -12.79 3.01
CA ILE A 281 7.63 -13.81 2.14
C ILE A 281 7.84 -13.27 0.71
N PRO A 282 6.79 -12.81 -0.01
CA PRO A 282 6.96 -12.20 -1.34
C PRO A 282 7.67 -10.83 -1.30
N ASN A 283 7.55 -10.05 -0.21
CA ASN A 283 8.34 -8.81 -0.05
C ASN A 283 9.84 -9.09 -0.08
N ARG A 284 10.28 -10.11 0.65
CA ARG A 284 11.69 -10.52 0.68
C ARG A 284 12.16 -11.07 -0.66
N ALA A 285 11.30 -11.79 -1.39
CA ALA A 285 11.62 -12.22 -2.76
C ALA A 285 11.88 -11.01 -3.67
N PHE A 286 11.03 -9.97 -3.61
CA PHE A 286 11.25 -8.75 -4.38
C PHE A 286 12.56 -8.05 -4.00
N TYR A 287 12.81 -7.85 -2.69
CA TYR A 287 14.04 -7.25 -2.20
C TYR A 287 15.29 -7.97 -2.72
N LEU A 288 15.32 -9.30 -2.62
CA LEU A 288 16.44 -10.11 -3.07
C LEU A 288 16.65 -10.00 -4.58
N ALA A 289 15.57 -10.04 -5.37
CA ALA A 289 15.63 -9.88 -6.82
C ALA A 289 16.16 -8.48 -7.20
N ALA A 290 15.63 -7.42 -6.58
CA ALA A 290 16.04 -6.04 -6.83
C ALA A 290 17.52 -5.82 -6.46
N THR A 291 17.94 -6.33 -5.30
CA THR A 291 19.32 -6.20 -4.82
C THR A 291 20.30 -6.98 -5.70
N ALA A 292 19.90 -8.15 -6.20
CA ALA A 292 20.73 -8.95 -7.11
C ALA A 292 20.91 -8.29 -8.49
N LEU A 293 19.89 -7.56 -8.97
CA LEU A 293 19.95 -6.83 -10.24
C LEU A 293 20.64 -5.47 -10.13
N ASP A 294 20.69 -4.91 -8.93
CA ASP A 294 21.31 -3.61 -8.63
C ASP A 294 20.69 -2.43 -9.40
N GLY A 295 21.19 -1.22 -9.14
CA GLY A 295 20.68 0.00 -9.75
C GLY A 295 19.26 0.33 -9.27
N ASN A 296 18.44 0.91 -10.15
CA ASN A 296 17.12 1.40 -9.78
C ASN A 296 16.08 0.27 -9.77
N ALA A 297 15.55 -0.08 -8.60
CA ALA A 297 14.66 -1.24 -8.42
C ALA A 297 13.31 -1.13 -9.16
N TRP A 298 12.88 0.08 -9.55
CA TRP A 298 11.67 0.27 -10.34
C TRP A 298 11.84 -0.17 -11.80
N ASN A 299 13.09 -0.25 -12.27
CA ASN A 299 13.47 -0.97 -13.48
C ASN A 299 13.69 -2.46 -13.14
N GLY A 300 14.03 -3.30 -14.12
CA GLY A 300 14.38 -4.71 -13.84
C GLY A 300 13.28 -5.44 -13.07
N ALA A 301 13.52 -5.75 -11.78
CA ALA A 301 12.55 -6.39 -10.89
C ALA A 301 11.19 -5.66 -10.84
N GLY A 302 11.18 -4.33 -10.63
CA GLY A 302 9.94 -3.55 -10.58
C GLY A 302 9.12 -3.63 -11.88
N GLN A 303 9.80 -3.63 -13.03
CA GLN A 303 9.14 -3.81 -14.32
C GLN A 303 8.56 -5.22 -14.49
N VAL A 304 9.26 -6.26 -14.03
CA VAL A 304 8.72 -7.64 -14.07
C VAL A 304 7.48 -7.76 -13.18
N TRP A 305 7.51 -7.21 -11.97
CA TRP A 305 6.35 -7.23 -11.06
C TRP A 305 5.16 -6.48 -11.65
N TYR A 306 5.39 -5.30 -12.25
CA TYR A 306 4.34 -4.54 -12.93
C TYR A 306 3.77 -5.29 -14.13
N ASP A 307 4.63 -5.81 -15.01
CA ASP A 307 4.20 -6.59 -16.17
C ASP A 307 3.42 -7.84 -15.77
N THR A 308 3.80 -8.49 -14.65
CA THR A 308 3.12 -9.65 -14.08
C THR A 308 1.75 -9.28 -13.52
N LEU A 309 1.63 -8.15 -12.81
CA LEU A 309 0.35 -7.63 -12.31
C LEU A 309 -0.63 -7.34 -13.46
N CYS A 310 -0.15 -6.79 -14.57
CA CYS A 310 -0.97 -6.50 -15.75
C CYS A 310 -1.26 -7.72 -16.64
N ASP A 311 -0.56 -8.85 -16.43
CA ASP A 311 -0.68 -10.04 -17.28
C ASP A 311 -2.02 -10.76 -17.03
N LYS A 312 -2.77 -11.02 -18.11
CA LYS A 312 -4.11 -11.65 -18.02
C LYS A 312 -4.06 -13.13 -17.62
N ARG A 313 -2.87 -13.74 -17.56
CA ARG A 313 -2.65 -15.07 -16.98
C ARG A 313 -2.68 -15.05 -15.45
N LEU A 314 -2.46 -13.89 -14.81
CA LEU A 314 -2.56 -13.76 -13.37
C LEU A 314 -4.02 -13.86 -12.93
N ARG A 315 -4.34 -14.92 -12.18
CA ARG A 315 -5.70 -15.16 -11.69
C ARG A 315 -5.92 -14.43 -10.36
N HIS A 316 -7.14 -13.95 -10.14
CA HIS A 316 -7.56 -13.32 -8.88
C HIS A 316 -7.27 -14.18 -7.62
N ASN A 317 -7.23 -15.50 -7.74
CA ASN A 317 -6.97 -16.43 -6.64
C ASN A 317 -5.54 -17.04 -6.67
N ALA A 318 -4.57 -16.35 -7.27
CA ALA A 318 -3.20 -16.84 -7.40
C ALA A 318 -2.54 -17.10 -6.04
N ALA A 319 -1.91 -18.27 -5.90
CA ALA A 319 -1.02 -18.58 -4.80
C ALA A 319 0.39 -18.01 -5.07
N PHE A 320 1.26 -18.04 -4.05
CA PHE A 320 2.65 -17.55 -4.17
C PHE A 320 3.40 -18.24 -5.31
N LYS A 321 3.26 -19.56 -5.46
CA LYS A 321 3.88 -20.33 -6.55
C LYS A 321 3.39 -19.88 -7.93
N ASP A 322 2.11 -19.53 -8.05
CA ASP A 322 1.51 -19.16 -9.34
C ASP A 322 2.04 -17.79 -9.78
N PHE A 323 2.13 -16.84 -8.85
CA PHE A 323 2.72 -15.54 -9.08
C PHE A 323 4.23 -15.66 -9.38
N ALA A 324 4.97 -16.44 -8.60
CA ALA A 324 6.38 -16.69 -8.82
C ALA A 324 6.65 -17.28 -10.21
N GLY A 325 5.91 -18.32 -10.61
CA GLY A 325 6.01 -18.91 -11.95
C GLY A 325 5.73 -17.90 -13.06
N LEU A 326 4.72 -17.05 -12.88
CA LEU A 326 4.40 -16.02 -13.86
C LEU A 326 5.49 -14.93 -13.95
N THR A 327 6.10 -14.51 -12.84
CA THR A 327 7.23 -13.57 -12.89
C THR A 327 8.40 -14.14 -13.69
N LEU A 328 8.68 -15.44 -13.61
CA LEU A 328 9.74 -16.08 -14.40
C LEU A 328 9.42 -16.16 -15.89
N LEU A 329 8.16 -16.43 -16.22
CA LEU A 329 7.69 -16.42 -17.61
C LEU A 329 7.81 -15.02 -18.20
N VAL A 330 7.29 -14.01 -17.52
CA VAL A 330 7.34 -12.60 -17.94
C VAL A 330 8.79 -12.13 -18.07
N ALA A 331 9.66 -12.45 -17.11
CA ALA A 331 11.08 -12.12 -17.18
C ALA A 331 11.77 -12.75 -18.40
N GLY A 332 11.51 -14.02 -18.69
CA GLY A 332 12.06 -14.71 -19.85
C GLY A 332 11.55 -14.16 -21.19
N GLU A 333 10.27 -13.79 -21.25
CA GLU A 333 9.63 -13.26 -22.46
C GLU A 333 10.07 -11.83 -22.80
N LYS A 334 10.30 -10.98 -21.78
CA LYS A 334 10.41 -9.51 -21.98
C LYS A 334 11.69 -8.86 -21.44
N HIS A 335 12.41 -9.50 -20.51
CA HIS A 335 13.47 -8.83 -19.73
C HIS A 335 14.84 -9.50 -19.82
N GLY A 336 14.90 -10.74 -20.30
CA GLY A 336 16.14 -11.46 -20.57
C GLY A 336 16.56 -12.45 -19.47
N ALA A 337 17.59 -13.25 -19.79
CA ALA A 337 17.98 -14.40 -18.98
C ALA A 337 18.55 -14.02 -17.60
N ASP A 338 19.28 -12.91 -17.50
CA ASP A 338 19.88 -12.46 -16.24
C ASP A 338 18.82 -12.00 -15.24
N VAL A 339 17.84 -11.21 -15.70
CA VAL A 339 16.68 -10.80 -14.90
C VAL A 339 15.89 -12.01 -14.43
N ARG A 340 15.58 -12.94 -15.34
CA ARG A 340 14.87 -14.17 -15.00
C ARG A 340 15.60 -14.98 -13.94
N ARG A 341 16.93 -15.12 -14.06
CA ARG A 341 17.75 -15.88 -13.11
C ARG A 341 17.77 -15.24 -11.72
N ALA A 342 17.91 -13.91 -11.63
CA ALA A 342 17.87 -13.22 -10.34
C ALA A 342 16.53 -13.43 -9.61
N ILE A 343 15.42 -13.37 -10.35
CA ILE A 343 14.07 -13.57 -9.82
C ILE A 343 13.85 -15.03 -9.39
N ASP A 344 14.35 -16.00 -10.16
CA ASP A 344 14.27 -17.43 -9.84
C ASP A 344 14.99 -17.75 -8.52
N GLU A 345 16.22 -17.25 -8.36
CA GLU A 345 16.98 -17.45 -7.12
C GLU A 345 16.34 -16.73 -5.92
N ALA A 346 15.72 -15.57 -6.13
CA ALA A 346 15.03 -14.84 -5.07
C ALA A 346 13.79 -15.59 -4.54
N TRP A 347 12.96 -16.17 -5.42
CA TRP A 347 11.81 -16.98 -4.99
C TRP A 347 12.24 -18.26 -4.27
N LYS A 348 13.28 -18.95 -4.78
CA LYS A 348 13.86 -20.12 -4.12
C LYS A 348 14.41 -19.78 -2.73
N ALA A 349 15.05 -18.62 -2.57
CA ALA A 349 15.63 -18.18 -1.31
C ALA A 349 14.58 -17.97 -0.20
N VAL A 350 13.33 -17.66 -0.56
CA VAL A 350 12.21 -17.58 0.38
C VAL A 350 11.37 -18.86 0.44
N GLY A 351 11.80 -19.94 -0.23
CA GLY A 351 11.16 -21.24 -0.19
C GLY A 351 9.90 -21.39 -1.06
N VAL A 352 9.69 -20.47 -2.01
CA VAL A 352 8.61 -20.57 -3.00
C VAL A 352 9.21 -21.16 -4.27
N LEU A 353 8.86 -22.41 -4.57
CA LEU A 353 9.34 -23.12 -5.77
C LEU A 353 8.34 -22.91 -6.93
N PRO A 354 8.73 -22.20 -8.00
CA PRO A 354 7.85 -21.84 -9.12
C PRO A 354 7.49 -23.01 -10.06
#